data_AF-A0A2T6D9X0-F1
#
_entry.id   AF-A0A2T6D9X0-F1
#
_cell.length_a   1.000
_cell.length_b   1.000
_cell.length_c   1.000
_cell.angle_alpha   90.00
_cell.angle_beta   90.00
_cell.angle_gamma   90.00
#
_symmetry.space_group_name_H-M   'P 1'
#
loop_
_entity.id
_entity.type
_entity.pdbx_description
1 polymer ?
#
loop_
_entity_poly.entity_id
_entity_poly.type
_entity_poly.pdbx_seq_one_letter_code
_entity_poly.pdbx_strand_id
1 'polypeptide(L)'
;MKAFRRNGVTTAGKGVLGLVLVVVAGCALLVAAVEAGQWYSSQAARRDIAEIRGIFDRAIADGTAPAIAAGRYVIGANCDGGSYCIQYRNAAGEKQGYFVSRSGRDKWEFQQLANGSARQVFVRERVE
;
A
#
# COMPACT_ATOMS: atom_id res chain seq x y z
N MET A 1 64.20 -22.32 13.12
CA MET A 1 63.17 -21.26 13.09
C MET A 1 62.00 -21.70 12.18
N LYS A 2 60.96 -22.33 12.73
CA LYS A 2 59.79 -22.81 11.95
C LYS A 2 58.51 -22.86 12.81
N ALA A 3 58.23 -21.79 13.55
CA ALA A 3 57.05 -21.74 14.44
C ALA A 3 56.13 -20.52 14.22
N PHE A 4 56.45 -19.62 13.29
CA PHE A 4 55.72 -18.35 13.18
C PHE A 4 54.68 -18.26 12.04
N ARG A 5 54.63 -19.24 11.13
CA ARG A 5 53.75 -19.17 9.94
C ARG A 5 52.36 -19.81 10.09
N ARG A 6 52.10 -20.61 11.12
CA ARG A 6 50.79 -21.29 11.28
C ARG A 6 49.72 -20.42 11.96
N ASN A 7 50.10 -19.54 12.89
CA ASN A 7 49.13 -18.77 13.66
C ASN A 7 48.50 -17.61 12.85
N GLY A 8 49.23 -17.00 11.90
CA GLY A 8 48.71 -15.90 11.07
C GLY A 8 47.58 -16.31 10.12
N VAL A 9 47.64 -17.53 9.56
CA VAL A 9 46.65 -18.05 8.61
C VAL A 9 45.34 -18.41 9.30
N THR A 10 45.40 -19.00 10.50
CA THR A 10 44.21 -19.31 11.30
C THR A 10 43.51 -18.06 11.86
N THR A 11 44.27 -17.01 12.21
CA THR A 11 43.68 -15.76 12.70
C THR A 11 43.06 -14.95 11.57
N ALA A 12 43.71 -14.88 10.40
CA ALA A 12 43.14 -14.25 9.20
C ALA A 12 41.90 -15.00 8.68
N GLY A 13 41.93 -16.34 8.65
CA GLY A 13 40.79 -17.16 8.25
C GLY A 13 39.58 -17.01 9.17
N LYS A 14 39.78 -16.94 10.50
CA LYS A 14 38.71 -16.67 11.46
C LYS A 14 38.16 -15.24 11.36
N GLY A 15 39.02 -14.25 11.10
CA GLY A 15 38.61 -12.86 10.89
C GLY A 15 37.77 -12.68 9.62
N VAL A 16 38.16 -13.33 8.52
CA VAL A 16 37.39 -13.32 7.26
C VAL A 16 36.06 -14.07 7.42
N LEU A 17 36.05 -15.23 8.07
CA LEU A 17 34.83 -15.99 8.32
C LEU A 17 33.85 -15.22 9.23
N GLY A 18 34.38 -14.55 10.27
CA GLY A 18 33.60 -13.70 11.17
C GLY A 18 33.01 -12.48 10.45
N LEU A 19 33.80 -11.82 9.59
CA LEU A 19 33.32 -10.71 8.77
C LEU A 19 32.20 -11.16 7.82
N VAL A 20 32.38 -12.31 7.14
CA VAL A 20 31.37 -12.87 6.23
C VAL A 20 30.08 -13.19 6.99
N LEU A 21 30.17 -13.78 8.19
CA LEU A 21 28.99 -14.07 9.02
C LEU A 21 28.24 -12.81 9.43
N VAL A 22 28.94 -11.74 9.81
CA VAL A 22 28.33 -10.46 10.17
C VAL A 22 27.64 -9.82 8.96
N VAL A 23 28.26 -9.87 7.77
CA VAL A 23 27.66 -9.36 6.53
C VAL A 23 26.41 -10.15 6.16
N VAL A 24 26.45 -11.48 6.22
CA VAL A 24 25.29 -12.34 5.92
C VAL A 24 24.15 -12.10 6.90
N ALA A 25 24.44 -12.02 8.20
CA ALA A 25 23.43 -11.72 9.22
C ALA A 25 22.82 -10.33 9.03
N GLY A 26 23.65 -9.32 8.70
CA GLY A 26 23.18 -7.97 8.38
C GLY A 26 22.27 -7.94 7.15
N CYS A 27 22.65 -8.63 6.07
CA CYS A 27 21.81 -8.75 4.87
C CYS A 27 20.48 -9.46 5.16
N ALA A 28 20.49 -10.53 5.95
CA ALA A 28 19.28 -11.26 6.32
C ALA A 28 18.30 -10.37 7.12
N LEU A 29 18.82 -9.55 8.04
CA LEU A 29 18.01 -8.59 8.80
C LEU A 29 17.41 -7.49 7.89
N LEU A 30 18.18 -7.00 6.92
CA LEU A 30 17.69 -6.01 5.95
C LEU A 30 16.56 -6.58 5.09
N VAL A 31 16.71 -7.81 4.58
CA VAL A 31 15.65 -8.47 3.80
C VAL A 31 14.39 -8.66 4.66
N ALA A 32 14.54 -9.16 5.89
CA ALA A 32 13.41 -9.34 6.80
C ALA A 32 12.71 -8.01 7.12
N ALA A 33 13.46 -6.92 7.28
CA ALA A 33 12.89 -5.59 7.50
C ALA A 33 12.11 -5.07 6.27
N VAL A 34 12.62 -5.32 5.06
CA VAL A 34 11.92 -4.96 3.81
C VAL A 34 10.65 -5.78 3.65
N GLU A 35 10.71 -7.10 3.83
CA GLU A 35 9.55 -7.99 3.73
C GLU A 35 8.48 -7.65 4.77
N ALA A 36 8.89 -7.39 6.01
CA ALA A 36 7.98 -6.93 7.05
C ALA A 36 7.32 -5.60 6.65
N GLY A 37 8.10 -4.63 6.14
CA GLY A 37 7.58 -3.36 5.64
C GLY A 37 6.55 -3.53 4.51
N GLN A 38 6.81 -4.43 3.55
CA GLN A 38 5.89 -4.74 2.46
C GLN A 38 4.62 -5.45 2.93
N TRP A 39 4.74 -6.30 3.94
CA TRP A 39 3.59 -6.97 4.53
C TRP A 39 2.68 -5.97 5.25
N TYR A 40 3.24 -5.07 6.06
CA TYR A 40 2.48 -4.02 6.75
C TYR A 40 1.80 -3.06 5.77
N SER A 41 2.48 -2.63 4.71
CA SER A 41 1.88 -1.77 3.68
C SER A 41 0.76 -2.49 2.92
N SER A 42 0.94 -3.77 2.61
CA SER A 42 -0.09 -4.61 1.96
C SER A 42 -1.31 -4.79 2.85
N GLN A 43 -1.13 -4.99 4.16
CA GLN A 43 -2.24 -5.08 5.10
C GLN A 43 -2.98 -3.75 5.26
N ALA A 44 -2.24 -2.64 5.35
CA ALA A 44 -2.83 -1.30 5.43
C ALA A 44 -3.68 -1.01 4.18
N ALA A 45 -3.16 -1.30 2.99
CA ALA A 45 -3.90 -1.13 1.74
C ALA A 45 -5.17 -1.98 1.69
N ARG A 46 -5.12 -3.25 2.16
CA ARG A 46 -6.31 -4.11 2.23
C ARG A 46 -7.36 -3.56 3.18
N ARG A 47 -6.94 -3.04 4.34
CA ARG A 47 -7.85 -2.42 5.32
C ARG A 47 -8.51 -1.17 4.72
N ASP A 48 -7.73 -0.27 4.15
CA ASP A 48 -8.24 0.95 3.53
C ASP A 48 -9.19 0.63 2.38
N ILE A 49 -8.87 -0.33 1.51
CA ILE A 49 -9.76 -0.77 0.41
C ILE A 49 -11.09 -1.31 0.95
N ALA A 50 -11.07 -2.12 2.01
CA ALA A 50 -12.28 -2.63 2.63
C ALA A 50 -13.15 -1.51 3.23
N GLU A 51 -12.50 -0.52 3.84
CA GLU A 51 -13.15 0.65 4.42
C GLU A 51 -13.79 1.54 3.35
N ILE A 52 -13.04 1.88 2.29
CA ILE A 52 -13.51 2.65 1.14
C ILE A 52 -14.67 1.93 0.45
N ARG A 53 -14.61 0.60 0.32
CA ARG A 53 -15.70 -0.23 -0.21
C ARG A 53 -16.98 -0.04 0.61
N GLY A 54 -16.90 -0.19 1.93
CA GLY A 54 -18.06 -0.02 2.81
C GLY A 54 -18.66 1.38 2.76
N ILE A 55 -17.82 2.42 2.69
CA ILE A 55 -18.26 3.81 2.53
C ILE A 55 -18.95 4.01 1.19
N PHE A 56 -18.36 3.50 0.10
CA PHE A 56 -18.90 3.66 -1.24
C PHE A 56 -20.21 2.88 -1.45
N ASP A 57 -20.32 1.67 -0.89
CA ASP A 57 -21.57 0.90 -0.90
C ASP A 57 -22.68 1.63 -0.14
N ARG A 58 -22.36 2.26 1.00
CA ARG A 58 -23.30 3.12 1.73
C ARG A 58 -23.69 4.36 0.94
N ALA A 59 -22.73 4.98 0.23
CA ALA A 59 -22.98 6.10 -0.66
C ALA A 59 -23.87 5.72 -1.87
N ILE A 60 -23.79 4.47 -2.33
CA ILE A 60 -24.72 3.96 -3.35
C ILE A 60 -26.13 3.80 -2.75
N ALA A 61 -26.22 3.25 -1.54
CA ALA A 61 -27.50 3.02 -0.86
C ALA A 61 -28.23 4.32 -0.47
N ASP A 62 -27.49 5.36 -0.07
CA ASP A 62 -28.05 6.68 0.28
C ASP A 62 -28.30 7.59 -0.94
N GLY A 63 -27.92 7.14 -2.15
CA GLY A 63 -28.12 7.85 -3.40
C GLY A 63 -27.09 8.95 -3.70
N THR A 64 -26.04 9.10 -2.88
CA THR A 64 -24.95 10.06 -3.14
C THR A 64 -23.97 9.58 -4.21
N ALA A 65 -23.85 8.27 -4.41
CA ALA A 65 -23.10 7.65 -5.49
C ALA A 65 -24.03 6.95 -6.51
N PRO A 66 -23.60 6.79 -7.77
CA PRO A 66 -24.45 6.23 -8.82
C PRO A 66 -24.82 4.77 -8.57
N ALA A 67 -26.13 4.47 -8.59
CA ALA A 67 -26.65 3.11 -8.45
C ALA A 67 -26.10 2.12 -9.49
N ILE A 68 -25.70 2.61 -10.68
CA ILE A 68 -25.08 1.79 -11.73
C ILE A 68 -23.74 1.18 -11.30
N ALA A 69 -23.06 1.79 -10.33
CA ALA A 69 -21.81 1.26 -9.79
C ALA A 69 -22.06 0.05 -8.88
N ALA A 70 -23.28 -0.17 -8.36
CA ALA A 70 -23.58 -1.24 -7.41
C ALA A 70 -23.09 -2.62 -7.90
N GLY A 71 -22.17 -3.24 -7.15
CA GLY A 71 -21.57 -4.52 -7.49
C GLY A 71 -20.73 -4.54 -8.78
N ARG A 72 -20.47 -3.40 -9.40
CA ARG A 72 -19.83 -3.25 -10.72
C ARG A 72 -18.73 -2.18 -10.72
N TYR A 73 -17.94 -2.14 -9.65
CA TYR A 73 -16.80 -1.25 -9.51
C TYR A 73 -15.55 -1.98 -9.03
N VAL A 74 -14.40 -1.40 -9.29
CA VAL A 74 -13.09 -1.85 -8.79
C VAL A 74 -12.44 -0.72 -7.99
N ILE A 75 -11.68 -1.09 -6.96
CA ILE A 75 -10.87 -0.15 -6.18
C ILE A 75 -9.40 -0.51 -6.42
N GLY A 76 -8.63 0.44 -6.92
CA GLY A 76 -7.17 0.32 -7.08
C GLY A 76 -6.44 1.28 -6.15
N ALA A 77 -5.32 0.84 -5.57
CA ALA A 77 -4.39 1.73 -4.89
C ALA A 77 -3.50 2.43 -5.92
N ASN A 78 -3.27 3.74 -5.76
CA ASN A 78 -2.19 4.41 -6.47
C ASN A 78 -0.85 4.14 -5.79
N CYS A 79 0.23 4.22 -6.56
CA CYS A 79 1.60 3.89 -6.15
C CYS A 79 2.09 4.73 -4.95
N ASP A 80 1.42 5.84 -4.66
CA ASP A 80 1.80 6.82 -3.64
C ASP A 80 1.30 6.44 -2.23
N GLY A 81 0.59 5.30 -2.10
CA GLY A 81 0.21 4.68 -0.82
C GLY A 81 -0.85 5.40 0.02
N GLY A 82 -1.25 6.62 -0.37
CA GLY A 82 -2.25 7.43 0.34
C GLY A 82 -3.51 7.77 -0.45
N SER A 83 -3.60 7.32 -1.70
CA SER A 83 -4.73 7.60 -2.59
C SER A 83 -5.18 6.35 -3.34
N TYR A 84 -6.48 6.28 -3.58
CA TYR A 84 -7.15 5.15 -4.23
C TYR A 84 -8.03 5.67 -5.37
N CYS A 85 -8.32 4.80 -6.32
CA CYS A 85 -9.26 5.08 -7.40
C CYS A 85 -10.38 4.05 -7.40
N ILE A 86 -11.61 4.55 -7.47
CA ILE A 86 -12.80 3.74 -7.74
C ILE A 86 -13.10 3.87 -9.22
N GLN A 87 -13.27 2.76 -9.92
CA GLN A 87 -13.62 2.77 -11.35
C GLN A 87 -14.84 1.89 -11.61
N TYR A 88 -15.78 2.40 -12.40
CA TYR A 88 -16.96 1.66 -12.87
C TYR A 88 -17.28 2.09 -14.31
N ARG A 89 -18.22 1.41 -14.96
CA ARG A 89 -18.71 1.79 -16.30
C ARG A 89 -20.12 2.35 -16.20
N ASN A 90 -20.38 3.46 -16.87
CA ASN A 90 -21.72 4.02 -16.98
C ASN A 90 -22.58 3.23 -17.99
N ALA A 91 -23.83 3.65 -18.21
CA ALA A 91 -24.76 2.98 -19.12
C ALA A 91 -24.30 3.03 -20.58
N ALA A 92 -23.50 4.04 -20.95
CA ALA A 92 -22.88 4.17 -22.26
C ALA A 92 -21.57 3.35 -22.40
N GLY A 93 -21.16 2.63 -21.35
CA GLY A 93 -19.93 1.82 -21.33
C GLY A 93 -18.65 2.62 -21.06
N GLU A 94 -18.76 3.92 -20.82
CA GLU A 94 -17.63 4.82 -20.54
C GLU A 94 -17.10 4.59 -19.12
N LYS A 95 -15.79 4.69 -18.95
CA LYS A 95 -15.16 4.62 -17.64
C LYS A 95 -15.48 5.90 -16.86
N GLN A 96 -16.01 5.70 -15.66
CA GLN A 96 -16.26 6.73 -14.67
C GLN A 96 -15.60 6.32 -13.37
N GLY A 97 -15.43 7.26 -12.45
CA GLY A 97 -14.80 6.90 -11.19
C GLY A 97 -14.69 8.02 -10.19
N TYR A 98 -14.02 7.69 -9.09
CA TYR A 98 -13.69 8.61 -8.03
C TYR A 98 -12.21 8.48 -7.69
N PHE A 99 -11.55 9.62 -7.49
CA PHE A 99 -10.32 9.68 -6.74
C PHE A 99 -10.68 9.74 -5.25
N VAL A 100 -10.02 8.90 -4.46
CA VAL A 100 -10.27 8.78 -3.03
C VAL A 100 -8.96 9.05 -2.32
N SER A 101 -8.94 10.12 -1.54
CA SER A 101 -7.77 10.50 -0.75
C SER A 101 -8.14 10.59 0.71
N ARG A 102 -7.13 10.38 1.56
CA ARG A 102 -7.29 10.57 2.99
C ARG A 102 -7.15 12.06 3.33
N SER A 103 -8.11 12.61 4.06
CA SER A 103 -8.09 13.97 4.57
C SER A 103 -7.96 13.94 6.08
N GLY A 104 -6.72 14.09 6.56
CA GLY A 104 -6.39 13.88 7.98
C GLY A 104 -6.37 12.40 8.37
N ARG A 105 -6.59 12.11 9.66
CA ARG A 105 -6.51 10.72 10.19
C ARG A 105 -7.77 9.90 9.93
N ASP A 106 -8.92 10.56 9.92
CA ASP A 106 -10.22 9.89 10.12
C ASP A 106 -11.26 10.17 9.02
N LYS A 107 -10.85 10.79 7.90
CA LYS A 107 -11.79 11.13 6.83
C LYS A 107 -11.28 10.68 5.46
N TRP A 108 -12.21 10.21 4.66
CA TRP A 108 -12.01 9.95 3.23
C TRP A 108 -12.73 10.99 2.41
N GLU A 109 -12.03 11.54 1.43
CA GLU A 109 -12.57 12.47 0.44
C GLU A 109 -12.75 11.76 -0.89
N PHE A 110 -13.94 11.89 -1.46
CA PHE A 110 -14.29 11.30 -2.75
C PHE A 110 -14.48 12.43 -3.77
N GLN A 111 -13.62 12.43 -4.78
CA GLN A 111 -13.63 13.43 -5.85
C GLN A 111 -13.97 12.73 -7.16
N GLN A 112 -15.00 13.18 -7.87
CA GLN A 112 -15.41 12.50 -9.10
C GLN A 112 -14.40 12.73 -10.22
N LEU A 113 -14.06 11.66 -10.92
CA LEU A 113 -13.35 11.70 -12.19
C LEU A 113 -14.35 12.06 -13.28
N ALA A 114 -14.64 13.35 -13.44
CA ALA A 114 -15.33 13.85 -14.63
C ALA A 114 -14.28 14.23 -15.69
N ASN A 115 -14.68 14.28 -16.97
CA ASN A 115 -13.89 14.90 -18.04
C ASN A 115 -13.77 16.42 -17.76
N GLY A 116 -12.88 16.81 -16.85
CA GLY A 116 -12.75 18.17 -16.34
C GLY A 116 -12.41 18.23 -14.84
N SER A 117 -12.64 19.38 -14.22
CA SER A 117 -12.27 19.67 -12.82
C SER A 117 -12.90 18.68 -11.84
N ALA A 118 -12.08 18.05 -11.01
CA ALA A 118 -12.52 17.16 -9.93
C ALA A 118 -13.50 17.90 -9.02
N ARG A 119 -14.78 17.51 -9.08
CA ARG A 119 -15.81 18.06 -8.18
C ARG A 119 -15.83 17.18 -6.95
N GLN A 120 -15.59 17.78 -5.78
CA GLN A 120 -15.70 17.09 -4.49
C GLN A 120 -17.15 16.65 -4.31
N VAL A 121 -17.39 15.35 -4.13
CA VAL A 121 -18.76 14.81 -4.10
C VAL A 121 -19.22 14.53 -2.67
N PHE A 122 -18.33 14.02 -1.81
CA PHE A 122 -18.60 13.91 -0.37
C PHE A 122 -17.35 13.61 0.44
N VAL A 123 -17.43 13.95 1.73
CA VAL A 123 -16.47 13.56 2.77
C VAL A 123 -17.20 12.63 3.76
N ARG A 124 -16.59 11.50 4.10
CA ARG A 124 -17.16 10.56 5.07
C ARG A 124 -16.14 10.22 6.15
N GLU A 125 -16.62 10.15 7.37
CA GLU A 125 -15.81 9.74 8.53
C GLU A 125 -15.51 8.24 8.46
N ARG A 126 -14.40 7.88 9.10
CA ARG A 126 -13.95 6.51 9.28
C ARG A 126 -15.04 5.68 9.95
N VAL A 127 -15.27 4.48 9.43
CA VAL A 127 -16.08 3.48 10.14
C VAL A 127 -15.09 2.67 11.00
N GLU A 128 -15.11 2.88 12.31
CA GLU A 128 -14.36 2.05 13.27
C GLU A 128 -14.86 0.60 13.29
#